data_AF-A0AAU0MYZ6-F1
#
_entry.id   AF-A0AAU0MYZ6-F1
#
_cell.length_a   1.000
_cell.length_b   1.000
_cell.length_c   1.000
_cell.angle_alpha   90.00
_cell.angle_beta   90.00
_cell.angle_gamma   90.00
#
_symmetry.space_group_name_H-M   'P 1'
#
loop_
_entity.id
_entity.type
_entity.pdbx_description
1 polymer ?
#
loop_
_entity_poly.entity_id
_entity_poly.type
_entity_poly.pdbx_seq_one_letter_code
_entity_poly.pdbx_strand_id
1 'polypeptide(L)'
;MPKVAMKKLAVLTIFLSSFGALAECPQQRDLDIQTEVKVGGVQAGGNHGYMDVVTISAPSSVEGIPFQNIQLTYGEVSEYWLPLATKNTGSRVLATLSGYSESIKVFEFWVNYSDGTCALYQAGSIAGAYNNHGQ
;
A
#
# COMPACT_ATOMS: atom_id res chain seq x y z
N MET A 1 18.50 -70.76 -37.36
CA MET A 1 18.36 -69.32 -37.69
C MET A 1 17.44 -68.67 -36.67
N PRO A 2 17.79 -67.50 -36.13
CA PRO A 2 17.42 -67.08 -34.77
C PRO A 2 16.08 -66.33 -34.74
N LYS A 3 15.37 -66.37 -33.61
CA LYS A 3 14.36 -65.36 -33.26
C LYS A 3 14.82 -64.69 -31.97
N VAL A 4 15.55 -63.58 -32.12
CA VAL A 4 15.90 -62.69 -31.02
C VAL A 4 14.61 -61.97 -30.60
N ALA A 5 14.08 -62.32 -29.44
CA ALA A 5 12.97 -61.61 -28.84
C ALA A 5 13.46 -60.25 -28.35
N MET A 6 13.12 -59.21 -29.11
CA MET A 6 13.44 -57.82 -28.81
C MET A 6 12.60 -57.37 -27.60
N LYS A 7 13.20 -57.39 -26.40
CA LYS A 7 12.60 -56.77 -25.20
C LYS A 7 12.50 -55.27 -25.47
N LYS A 8 11.29 -54.80 -25.76
CA LYS A 8 10.97 -53.36 -25.85
C LYS A 8 11.18 -52.76 -24.47
N LEU A 9 12.30 -52.06 -24.28
CA LEU A 9 12.56 -51.24 -23.11
C LEU A 9 11.65 -50.01 -23.21
N ALA A 10 10.53 -50.03 -22.50
CA ALA A 10 9.64 -48.89 -22.38
C ALA A 10 10.32 -47.83 -21.51
N VAL A 11 10.87 -46.79 -22.14
CA VAL A 11 11.35 -45.59 -21.46
C VAL A 11 10.11 -44.77 -21.08
N LEU A 12 9.71 -44.88 -19.81
CA LEU A 12 8.65 -44.05 -19.24
C LEU A 12 9.26 -42.68 -18.90
N THR A 13 9.18 -41.73 -19.83
CA THR A 13 9.51 -40.33 -19.60
C THR A 13 8.42 -39.74 -18.69
N ILE A 14 8.72 -39.64 -17.39
CA ILE A 14 7.91 -38.87 -16.45
C ILE A 14 8.13 -37.39 -16.79
N PHE A 15 7.26 -36.84 -17.64
CA PHE A 15 7.10 -35.39 -17.76
C PHE A 15 6.52 -34.90 -16.43
N LEU A 16 7.39 -34.53 -15.49
CA LEU A 16 7.01 -33.65 -14.38
C LEU A 16 6.59 -32.31 -14.99
N SER A 17 5.31 -32.20 -15.29
CA SER A 17 4.66 -30.91 -15.49
C SER A 17 4.55 -30.25 -14.11
N SER A 18 5.65 -29.64 -13.68
CA SER A 18 5.61 -28.60 -12.66
C SER A 18 4.87 -27.40 -13.27
N PHE A 19 3.55 -27.49 -13.31
CA PHE A 19 2.70 -26.32 -13.35
C PHE A 19 2.98 -25.57 -12.05
N GLY A 20 3.95 -24.65 -12.09
CA GLY A 20 4.04 -23.65 -11.05
C GLY A 20 2.68 -22.99 -10.99
N ALA A 21 2.01 -23.07 -9.83
CA ALA A 21 0.85 -22.26 -9.57
C ALA A 21 1.28 -20.81 -9.80
N LEU A 22 0.86 -20.22 -10.92
CA LEU A 22 0.95 -18.79 -11.11
C LEU A 22 0.05 -18.24 -10.01
N ALA A 23 0.64 -17.62 -8.99
CA ALA A 23 -0.11 -16.94 -7.96
C ALA A 23 -0.96 -15.88 -8.66
N GLU A 24 -2.28 -16.10 -8.73
CA GLU A 24 -3.20 -15.11 -9.25
C GLU A 24 -3.22 -13.94 -8.28
N CYS A 25 -2.75 -12.78 -8.74
CA CYS A 25 -2.77 -11.59 -7.92
C CYS A 25 -4.20 -11.16 -7.64
N PRO A 26 -4.49 -10.68 -6.42
CA PRO A 26 -5.79 -10.14 -6.10
C PRO A 26 -6.10 -8.95 -6.99
N GLN A 27 -7.38 -8.81 -7.36
CA GLN A 27 -7.84 -7.70 -8.18
C GLN A 27 -7.79 -6.39 -7.38
N GLN A 28 -7.33 -5.31 -8.03
CA GLN A 28 -7.37 -3.97 -7.48
C GLN A 28 -8.80 -3.59 -7.05
N ARG A 29 -8.94 -3.07 -5.82
CA ARG A 29 -10.21 -2.71 -5.19
C ARG A 29 -10.01 -1.57 -4.19
N ASP A 30 -11.10 -1.08 -3.63
CA ASP A 30 -11.04 -0.15 -2.51
C ASP A 30 -10.49 -0.87 -1.26
N LEU A 31 -9.47 -0.25 -0.69
CA LEU A 31 -8.75 -0.66 0.50
C LEU A 31 -9.25 0.15 1.71
N ASP A 32 -9.21 -0.45 2.90
CA ASP A 32 -9.61 0.20 4.16
C ASP A 32 -8.55 1.21 4.64
N ILE A 33 -8.35 2.29 3.88
CA ILE A 33 -7.47 3.39 4.24
C ILE A 33 -8.30 4.50 4.86
N GLN A 34 -7.88 4.93 6.04
CA GLN A 34 -8.58 5.93 6.84
C GLN A 34 -7.68 7.15 7.00
N THR A 35 -8.25 8.33 6.85
CA THR A 35 -7.55 9.60 7.04
C THR A 35 -8.28 10.41 8.09
N GLU A 36 -7.59 10.70 9.18
CA GLU A 36 -8.12 11.47 10.30
C GLU A 36 -7.37 12.80 10.42
N VAL A 37 -8.10 13.84 10.83
CA VAL A 37 -7.55 15.17 11.10
C VAL A 37 -7.81 15.51 12.56
N LYS A 38 -6.81 16.03 13.25
CA LYS A 38 -6.96 16.67 14.56
C LYS A 38 -6.65 18.15 14.40
N VAL A 39 -7.68 18.98 14.35
CA VAL A 39 -7.54 20.43 14.24
C VAL A 39 -6.88 21.00 15.49
N GLY A 40 -5.88 21.87 15.31
CA GLY A 40 -5.07 22.43 16.41
C GLY A 40 -4.36 21.35 17.25
N GLY A 41 -4.00 20.24 16.61
CA GLY A 41 -3.54 19.03 17.28
C GLY A 41 -2.18 19.12 17.98
N VAL A 42 -1.29 20.01 17.51
CA VAL A 42 0.08 20.19 18.04
C VAL A 42 0.48 21.67 18.02
N GLN A 43 1.24 22.12 19.02
CA GLN A 43 1.80 23.47 19.05
C GLN A 43 3.08 23.53 18.19
N ALA A 44 3.17 24.48 17.26
CA ALA A 44 4.31 24.64 16.35
C ALA A 44 5.61 25.16 17.03
N GLY A 45 5.53 25.46 18.34
CA GLY A 45 6.60 26.09 19.11
C GLY A 45 6.64 27.61 18.92
N GLY A 46 7.24 28.31 19.89
CA GLY A 46 7.30 29.78 19.87
C GLY A 46 5.92 30.44 19.75
N ASN A 47 5.85 31.50 18.94
CA ASN A 47 4.62 32.26 18.68
C ASN A 47 3.87 31.80 17.41
N HIS A 48 4.15 30.59 16.92
CA HIS A 48 3.59 30.06 15.68
C HIS A 48 2.19 29.41 15.84
N GLY A 49 1.64 29.40 17.05
CA GLY A 49 0.30 28.86 17.31
C GLY A 49 0.23 27.34 17.19
N TYR A 50 -0.91 26.84 16.70
CA TYR A 50 -1.20 25.41 16.59
C TYR A 50 -1.31 24.98 15.13
N MET A 51 -0.82 23.78 14.85
CA MET A 51 -0.94 23.09 13.59
C MET A 51 -1.93 21.95 13.72
N ASP A 52 -2.54 21.61 12.59
CA ASP A 52 -3.37 20.43 12.47
C ASP A 52 -2.47 19.20 12.35
N VAL A 53 -2.97 18.05 12.80
CA VAL A 53 -2.30 16.77 12.68
C VAL A 53 -3.15 15.86 11.81
N VAL A 54 -2.58 15.37 10.72
CA VAL A 54 -3.23 14.40 9.84
C VAL A 54 -2.60 13.04 10.09
N THR A 55 -3.44 12.02 10.26
CA THR A 55 -3.02 10.62 10.36
C THR A 55 -3.65 9.83 9.22
N ILE A 56 -2.82 9.25 8.37
CA ILE A 56 -3.21 8.27 7.35
C ILE A 56 -2.96 6.90 7.95
N SER A 57 -3.99 6.06 7.97
CA SER A 57 -3.98 4.75 8.58
C SER A 57 -4.34 3.70 7.54
N ALA A 58 -3.48 2.71 7.36
CA ALA A 58 -3.63 1.67 6.36
C ALA A 58 -3.43 0.27 7.00
N PRO A 59 -4.05 -0.80 6.50
CA PRO A 59 -3.74 -2.16 6.92
C PRO A 59 -2.25 -2.48 6.80
N SER A 60 -1.71 -3.30 7.69
CA SER A 60 -0.33 -3.80 7.58
C SER A 60 -0.16 -4.79 6.42
N SER A 61 -1.25 -5.39 5.96
CA SER A 61 -1.32 -6.29 4.81
C SER A 61 -2.73 -6.36 4.25
N VAL A 62 -2.87 -6.61 2.95
CA VAL A 62 -4.15 -6.89 2.29
C VAL A 62 -4.02 -8.23 1.57
N GLU A 63 -4.87 -9.20 1.92
CA GLU A 63 -4.88 -10.53 1.28
C GLU A 63 -3.51 -11.22 1.27
N GLY A 64 -2.72 -11.02 2.33
CA GLY A 64 -1.36 -11.56 2.44
C GLY A 64 -0.27 -10.71 1.78
N ILE A 65 -0.63 -9.70 0.98
CA ILE A 65 0.32 -8.76 0.39
C ILE A 65 0.70 -7.70 1.46
N PRO A 66 1.99 -7.58 1.83
CA PRO A 66 2.41 -6.68 2.89
C PRO A 66 2.43 -5.22 2.42
N PHE A 67 2.20 -4.32 3.38
CA PHE A 67 2.39 -2.88 3.22
C PHE A 67 3.84 -2.56 2.82
N GLN A 68 4.02 -1.60 1.91
CA GLN A 68 5.33 -1.11 1.46
C GLN A 68 5.60 0.31 1.94
N ASN A 69 4.80 1.28 1.50
CA ASN A 69 5.01 2.69 1.85
C ASN A 69 3.72 3.52 1.71
N ILE A 70 3.78 4.72 2.29
CA ILE A 70 2.87 5.82 1.99
C ILE A 70 3.73 6.93 1.39
N GLN A 71 3.31 7.47 0.27
CA GLN A 71 3.96 8.60 -0.38
C GLN A 71 2.98 9.77 -0.44
N LEU A 72 3.51 10.99 -0.40
CA LEU A 72 2.76 12.24 -0.45
C LEU A 72 3.15 13.03 -1.70
N THR A 73 2.18 13.64 -2.37
CA THR A 73 2.41 14.60 -3.46
C THR A 73 1.54 15.83 -3.25
N TYR A 74 1.98 16.96 -3.77
CA TYR A 74 1.25 18.23 -3.72
C TYR A 74 0.31 18.35 -4.93
N GLY A 75 -1.00 18.58 -4.73
CA GLY A 75 -1.97 18.71 -5.84
C GLY A 75 -2.34 17.39 -6.52
N GLU A 76 -3.23 17.47 -7.53
CA GLU A 76 -3.73 16.33 -8.30
C GLU A 76 -2.61 15.81 -9.23
N VAL A 77 -1.91 14.77 -8.80
CA VAL A 77 -0.82 14.10 -9.54
C VAL A 77 0.29 15.06 -10.02
N SER A 78 1.07 15.64 -9.09
CA SER A 78 2.23 16.48 -9.45
C SER A 78 3.59 15.79 -9.30
N GLU A 79 4.59 16.50 -9.85
CA GLU A 79 5.90 16.11 -10.37
C GLU A 79 6.82 15.26 -9.47
N TYR A 80 6.59 15.17 -8.15
CA TYR A 80 7.45 14.40 -7.23
C TYR A 80 6.68 13.83 -6.04
N TRP A 81 7.09 12.63 -5.62
CA TRP A 81 6.48 11.88 -4.52
C TRP A 81 7.47 11.77 -3.35
N LEU A 82 7.03 12.21 -2.17
CA LEU A 82 7.83 12.18 -0.95
C LEU A 82 7.41 10.99 -0.08
N PRO A 83 8.32 10.08 0.32
CA PRO A 83 7.98 9.00 1.23
C PRO A 83 7.69 9.56 2.63
N LEU A 84 6.59 9.10 3.24
CA LEU A 84 6.27 9.43 4.61
C LEU A 84 6.89 8.42 5.58
N ALA A 85 7.37 8.93 6.71
CA ALA A 85 7.71 8.08 7.85
C ALA A 85 6.46 7.37 8.36
N THR A 86 6.59 6.10 8.70
CA THR A 86 5.48 5.27 9.16
C THR A 86 5.79 4.57 10.47
N LYS A 87 4.73 4.24 11.20
CA LYS A 87 4.77 3.44 12.41
C LYS A 87 3.81 2.26 12.28
N ASN A 88 4.34 1.05 12.41
CA ASN A 88 3.51 -0.15 12.50
C ASN A 88 2.96 -0.31 13.93
N THR A 89 1.66 -0.58 14.05
CA THR A 89 0.93 -0.74 15.32
C THR A 89 0.28 -2.13 15.45
N GLY A 90 0.76 -3.11 14.69
CA GLY A 90 0.20 -4.45 14.61
C GLY A 90 -0.55 -4.63 13.29
N SER A 91 -1.88 -4.48 13.33
CA SER A 91 -2.74 -4.65 12.15
C SER A 91 -2.77 -3.45 11.20
N ARG A 92 -2.23 -2.30 11.63
CA ARG A 92 -2.23 -1.06 10.86
C ARG A 92 -0.88 -0.37 10.87
N VAL A 93 -0.61 0.34 9.78
CA VAL A 93 0.52 1.25 9.59
C VAL A 93 -0.01 2.68 9.56
N LEU A 94 0.62 3.55 10.34
CA LEU A 94 0.25 4.94 10.49
C LEU A 94 1.32 5.84 9.88
N ALA A 95 0.92 6.80 9.06
CA ALA A 95 1.73 7.97 8.71
C ALA A 95 1.10 9.21 9.33
N THR A 96 1.90 10.01 10.04
CA THR A 96 1.43 11.26 10.66
C THR A 96 2.24 12.43 10.14
N LEU A 97 1.55 13.49 9.75
CA LEU A 97 2.14 14.77 9.40
C LEU A 97 1.39 15.91 10.09
N SER A 98 2.11 17.00 10.37
CA SER A 98 1.54 18.20 10.96
C SER A 98 1.84 19.41 10.09
N GLY A 99 0.88 20.32 10.01
CA GLY A 99 1.05 21.61 9.34
C GLY A 99 -0.20 22.47 9.44
N TYR A 100 -0.13 23.68 8.93
CA TYR A 100 -1.31 24.54 8.87
C TYR A 100 -2.29 24.05 7.82
N SER A 101 -3.58 24.20 8.09
CA SER A 101 -4.66 23.62 7.30
C SER A 101 -4.56 23.98 5.80
N GLU A 102 -4.24 25.24 5.50
CA GLU A 102 -4.09 25.81 4.17
C GLU A 102 -2.90 25.22 3.40
N SER A 103 -1.89 24.70 4.10
CA SER A 103 -0.70 24.10 3.51
C SER A 103 -0.82 22.58 3.37
N ILE A 104 -1.59 21.92 4.24
CA ILE A 104 -1.65 20.44 4.25
C ILE A 104 -2.87 19.84 3.57
N LYS A 105 -3.97 20.58 3.42
CA LYS A 105 -5.19 20.11 2.72
C LYS A 105 -4.94 19.75 1.26
N VAL A 106 -3.98 20.42 0.63
CA VAL A 106 -3.65 20.31 -0.79
C VAL A 106 -2.85 19.06 -1.15
N PHE A 107 -2.40 18.28 -0.16
CA PHE A 107 -1.68 17.06 -0.45
C PHE A 107 -2.61 15.88 -0.75
N GLU A 108 -2.15 15.07 -1.69
CA GLU A 108 -2.63 13.73 -1.97
C GLU A 108 -1.61 12.71 -1.50
N PHE A 109 -2.05 11.49 -1.25
CA PHE A 109 -1.19 10.41 -0.84
C PHE A 109 -1.48 9.15 -1.63
N TRP A 110 -0.49 8.27 -1.67
CA TRP A 110 -0.56 6.97 -2.30
C TRP A 110 -0.07 5.91 -1.32
N VAL A 111 -0.90 4.90 -1.06
CA VAL A 111 -0.56 3.77 -0.21
C VAL A 111 -0.25 2.57 -1.09
N ASN A 112 0.91 1.95 -0.90
CA ASN A 112 1.40 0.84 -1.73
C ASN A 112 1.57 -0.44 -0.92
N TYR A 113 1.22 -1.56 -1.54
CA TYR A 113 1.42 -2.92 -1.05
C TYR A 113 2.13 -3.74 -2.12
N SER A 114 3.09 -4.58 -1.72
CA SER A 114 3.70 -5.55 -2.64
C SER A 114 4.45 -6.64 -1.89
N ASP A 115 4.39 -7.87 -2.41
CA ASP A 115 5.22 -9.01 -1.98
C ASP A 115 6.34 -9.34 -3.00
N GLY A 116 6.55 -8.45 -3.99
CA GLY A 116 7.48 -8.64 -5.10
C GLY A 116 6.89 -9.37 -6.32
N THR A 117 5.74 -10.04 -6.17
CA THR A 117 5.02 -10.70 -7.27
C THR A 117 3.75 -9.93 -7.62
N CYS A 118 2.98 -9.56 -6.60
CA CYS A 118 1.73 -8.83 -6.71
C CYS A 118 1.87 -7.43 -6.11
N ALA A 119 1.02 -6.52 -6.56
CA ALA A 119 0.95 -5.16 -6.04
C ALA A 119 -0.50 -4.68 -5.98
N LEU A 120 -0.81 -3.95 -4.92
CA LEU A 120 -2.08 -3.24 -4.73
C LEU A 120 -1.76 -1.82 -4.29
N TYR A 121 -2.62 -0.88 -4.66
CA TYR A 121 -2.44 0.50 -4.26
C TYR A 121 -3.74 1.26 -4.11
N GLN A 122 -3.70 2.39 -3.41
CA GLN A 122 -4.82 3.32 -3.42
C GLN A 122 -4.33 4.74 -3.16
N ALA A 123 -4.86 5.67 -3.96
CA ALA A 123 -4.68 7.10 -3.75
C ALA A 123 -5.76 7.65 -2.81
N GLY A 124 -5.45 8.75 -2.13
CA GLY A 124 -6.41 9.50 -1.34
C GLY A 124 -6.00 10.96 -1.18
N SER A 125 -6.94 11.79 -0.76
CA SER A 125 -6.73 13.22 -0.54
C SER A 125 -6.88 13.58 0.93
N ILE A 126 -6.00 14.44 1.44
CA ILE A 126 -6.14 15.00 2.79
C ILE A 126 -7.36 15.92 2.87
N ALA A 127 -7.68 16.66 1.81
CA ALA A 127 -8.82 17.57 1.78
C ALA A 127 -10.14 16.88 2.14
N GLY A 128 -10.34 15.63 1.67
CA GLY A 128 -11.54 14.86 1.96
C GLY A 128 -11.78 14.63 3.46
N ALA A 129 -10.71 14.46 4.25
CA ALA A 129 -10.82 14.24 5.69
C ALA A 129 -11.22 15.51 6.45
N TYR A 130 -10.86 16.70 5.97
CA TYR A 130 -11.28 17.96 6.58
C TYR A 130 -12.78 18.24 6.42
N ASN A 131 -13.38 17.80 5.31
CA ASN A 131 -14.81 17.99 5.05
C ASN A 131 -15.69 17.23 6.04
N ASN A 132 -15.15 16.20 6.70
CA ASN A 132 -15.85 15.40 7.71
C ASN A 132 -15.74 15.98 9.14
N HIS A 133 -14.90 16.99 9.38
CA HIS A 133 -14.77 17.68 10.68
C HIS A 133 -15.68 18.91 10.83
N GLY A 134 -16.46 19.24 9.78
CA GLY A 134 -17.41 20.36 9.77
C GLY A 134 -18.88 19.93 9.91
N GLN A 135 -19.16 18.67 10.25
CA GLN A 135 -20.50 18.16 10.59
C GLN A 135 -20.61 17.82 12.07
#